data_AF-A0AAD9Q5G7-F1
#
_entry.id   AF-A0AAD9Q5G7-F1
#
_cell.length_a   1.000
_cell.length_b   1.000
_cell.length_c   1.000
_cell.angle_alpha   90.00
_cell.angle_beta   90.00
_cell.angle_gamma   90.00
#
_symmetry.space_group_name_H-M   'P 1'
#
loop_
_entity.id
_entity.type
_entity.pdbx_description
1 polymer ?
#
loop_
_entity_poly.entity_id
_entity_poly.type
_entity_poly.pdbx_seq_one_letter_code
_entity_poly.pdbx_strand_id
1 'polypeptide(L)'
;MNWTEDKDILLLKEMGGQGIFHYKAGSRERGAIWQVIASNLTCHKDLFEVTARGVRDRFMLLSRRYKLKTSRELKGSGTGGEELTEYEILIEDMIVLSEESDKKAE
;
A
#
# COMPACT_ATOMS: atom_id res chain seq x y z
N MET A 1 16.29 -0.70 5.42
CA MET A 1 15.40 -1.81 5.04
C MET A 1 15.45 -2.05 3.54
N ASN A 2 15.78 -3.27 3.11
CA ASN A 2 15.72 -3.69 1.71
C ASN A 2 14.32 -4.19 1.38
N TRP A 3 13.63 -3.47 0.50
CA TRP A 3 12.30 -3.82 0.03
C TRP A 3 12.36 -4.68 -1.23
N THR A 4 11.55 -5.74 -1.24
CA THR A 4 11.33 -6.67 -2.35
C THR A 4 9.83 -6.79 -2.60
N GLU A 5 9.42 -7.36 -3.72
CA GLU A 5 8.00 -7.54 -4.04
C GLU A 5 7.28 -8.39 -2.98
N ASP A 6 7.89 -9.49 -2.52
CA ASP A 6 7.33 -10.30 -1.42
C ASP A 6 7.09 -9.47 -0.15
N LYS A 7 8.00 -8.55 0.18
CA LYS A 7 7.87 -7.67 1.34
C LYS A 7 6.83 -6.59 1.12
N ASP A 8 6.65 -6.14 -0.13
CA ASP A 8 5.59 -5.22 -0.49
C ASP A 8 4.22 -5.90 -0.38
N ILE A 9 4.08 -7.16 -0.82
CA ILE A 9 2.87 -7.96 -0.65
C ILE A 9 2.53 -8.11 0.83
N LEU A 10 3.52 -8.46 1.68
CA LEU A 10 3.31 -8.56 3.13
C LEU A 10 2.87 -7.21 3.75
N LEU A 11 3.47 -6.10 3.33
CA LEU A 11 3.05 -4.77 3.76
C LEU A 11 1.59 -4.48 3.35
N LEU A 12 1.22 -4.75 2.09
CA LEU A 12 -0.12 -4.47 1.58
C LEU A 12 -1.18 -5.34 2.26
N LYS A 13 -0.89 -6.61 2.50
CA LYS A 13 -1.75 -7.52 3.28
C LYS A 13 -1.93 -7.04 4.71
N GLU A 14 -0.86 -6.62 5.38
CA GLU A 14 -0.94 -6.08 6.74
C GLU A 14 -1.75 -4.77 6.77
N MET A 15 -1.57 -3.88 5.80
CA MET A 15 -2.37 -2.66 5.66
C MET A 15 -3.87 -2.95 5.51
N GLY A 16 -4.22 -3.92 4.67
CA GLY A 16 -5.60 -4.39 4.49
C GLY A 16 -6.16 -5.02 5.76
N GLY A 17 -5.39 -5.90 6.40
CA GLY A 17 -5.77 -6.57 7.65
C GLY A 17 -6.02 -5.61 8.82
N GLN A 18 -5.24 -4.52 8.91
CA GLN A 18 -5.44 -3.47 9.92
C GLN A 18 -6.51 -2.44 9.53
N GLY A 19 -7.05 -2.50 8.31
CA GLY A 19 -8.09 -1.60 7.83
C GLY A 19 -7.70 -0.12 7.91
N ILE A 20 -6.45 0.21 7.58
CA ILE A 20 -5.91 1.57 7.82
C ILE A 20 -6.74 2.69 7.18
N PHE A 21 -7.35 2.42 6.03
CA PHE A 21 -8.17 3.39 5.29
C PHE A 21 -9.62 3.46 5.78
N HIS A 22 -10.02 2.72 6.82
CA HIS A 22 -11.26 3.00 7.55
C HIS A 22 -11.19 4.30 8.36
N TYR A 23 -9.98 4.74 8.71
CA TYR A 23 -9.75 5.94 9.50
C TYR A 23 -9.46 7.14 8.60
N LYS A 24 -9.93 8.33 8.98
CA LYS A 24 -9.77 9.59 8.21
C LYS A 24 -8.30 9.94 7.98
N ALA A 25 -7.99 10.54 6.83
CA ALA A 25 -6.69 11.13 6.55
C ALA A 25 -6.26 12.12 7.64
N GLY A 26 -5.01 12.04 8.08
CA GLY A 26 -4.46 12.91 9.13
C GLY A 26 -4.98 12.67 10.55
N SER A 27 -5.93 11.74 10.74
CA SER A 27 -6.45 11.40 12.07
C SER A 27 -5.38 10.74 12.96
N ARG A 28 -5.55 10.89 14.28
CA ARG A 28 -4.69 10.25 15.27
C ARG A 28 -4.79 8.73 15.17
N GLU A 29 -5.99 8.22 14.88
CA GLU A 29 -6.30 6.81 14.70
C GLU A 29 -5.54 6.24 13.51
N ARG A 30 -5.62 6.88 12.33
CA ARG A 30 -4.82 6.46 11.16
C ARG A 30 -3.32 6.49 11.47
N GLY A 31 -2.87 7.50 12.21
CA GLY A 31 -1.50 7.59 12.72
C GLY A 31 -1.10 6.40 13.61
N ALA A 32 -1.99 5.96 14.50
CA ALA A 32 -1.79 4.81 15.37
C ALA A 32 -1.74 3.49 14.59
N ILE A 33 -2.60 3.32 13.58
CA ILE A 33 -2.59 2.11 12.74
C ILE A 33 -1.26 1.97 11.98
N TRP A 34 -0.66 3.07 11.48
CA TRP A 34 0.68 3.01 10.90
C TRP A 34 1.74 2.49 11.89
N GLN A 35 1.61 2.79 13.18
CA GLN A 35 2.51 2.25 14.21
C GLN A 35 2.27 0.75 14.43
N VAL A 36 1.01 0.32 14.47
CA VAL A 36 0.64 -1.10 14.59
C VAL A 36 1.20 -1.91 13.42
N ILE A 37 0.99 -1.45 12.18
CA ILE A 37 1.52 -2.11 10.98
C ILE A 37 3.04 -2.26 11.06
N ALA A 38 3.77 -1.18 11.38
CA ALA A 38 5.22 -1.25 11.49
C ALA A 38 5.67 -2.20 12.62
N SER A 39 4.97 -2.19 13.75
CA SER A 39 5.24 -3.10 14.88
C SER A 39 5.04 -4.56 14.48
N ASN A 40 3.92 -4.88 13.82
CA ASN A 40 3.59 -6.24 13.38
C ASN A 40 4.59 -6.77 12.35
N LEU A 41 4.97 -5.94 11.38
CA LEU A 41 6.01 -6.31 10.41
C LEU A 41 7.36 -6.55 11.11
N THR A 42 7.74 -5.67 12.04
CA THR A 42 9.02 -5.77 12.78
C THR A 42 9.05 -6.93 13.78
N CYS A 43 7.92 -7.55 14.13
CA CYS A 43 7.93 -8.82 14.88
C CYS A 43 8.70 -9.93 14.13
N HIS A 44 8.71 -9.88 12.79
CA HIS A 44 9.56 -10.71 11.93
C HIS A 44 10.91 -10.04 11.70
N LYS A 45 11.75 -10.02 12.75
CA LYS A 45 13.02 -9.24 12.78
C LYS A 45 14.04 -9.65 11.72
N ASP A 46 13.95 -10.87 11.21
CA ASP A 46 14.74 -11.41 10.10
C ASP A 46 14.30 -10.84 8.74
N LEU A 47 13.03 -10.43 8.63
CA LEU A 47 12.45 -9.91 7.40
C LEU A 47 12.39 -8.39 7.40
N PHE A 48 12.00 -7.74 8.51
CA PHE A 48 11.71 -6.32 8.58
C PHE A 48 12.43 -5.61 9.73
N GLU A 49 13.01 -4.46 9.38
CA GLU A 49 13.46 -3.43 10.32
C GLU A 49 12.89 -2.09 9.82
N VAL A 50 11.67 -1.75 10.23
CA VAL A 50 10.90 -0.63 9.68
C VAL A 50 10.29 0.25 10.77
N THR A 51 10.04 1.50 10.43
CA THR A 51 9.28 2.44 11.25
C THR A 51 7.94 2.74 10.59
N ALA A 52 6.98 3.28 11.35
CA ALA A 52 5.70 3.75 10.82
C ALA A 52 5.85 4.73 9.65
N ARG A 53 6.87 5.60 9.70
CA ARG A 53 7.22 6.49 8.60
C ARG A 53 7.73 5.71 7.39
N GLY A 54 8.64 4.76 7.60
CA GLY A 54 9.19 3.93 6.54
C GLY A 54 8.15 3.11 5.77
N VAL A 55 7.18 2.52 6.47
CA VAL A 55 6.09 1.77 5.81
C VAL A 55 5.13 2.68 5.05
N ARG A 56 4.82 3.87 5.58
CA ARG A 56 4.00 4.87 4.89
C ARG A 56 4.70 5.39 3.61
N ASP A 57 5.97 5.75 3.74
CA ASP A 57 6.77 6.23 2.61
C ASP A 57 6.90 5.15 1.53
N ARG A 58 7.01 3.88 1.93
CA ARG A 58 7.00 2.75 0.99
C ARG A 58 5.68 2.65 0.26
N PHE A 59 4.54 2.66 0.96
CA PHE A 59 3.22 2.62 0.32
C PHE A 59 3.04 3.76 -0.70
N MET A 60 3.38 5.01 -0.34
CA MET A 60 3.28 6.15 -1.26
C MET A 60 4.12 5.94 -2.54
N LEU A 61 5.32 5.35 -2.41
CA LEU A 61 6.16 5.01 -3.55
C LEU A 61 5.52 3.94 -4.45
N LEU A 62 4.98 2.86 -3.85
CA LEU A 62 4.30 1.79 -4.60
C LEU A 62 3.09 2.34 -5.36
N SER A 63 2.27 3.15 -4.68
CA SER A 63 1.08 3.77 -5.27
C SER A 63 1.42 4.64 -6.47
N ARG A 64 2.48 5.46 -6.36
CA ARG A 64 2.95 6.28 -7.48
C ARG A 64 3.48 5.43 -8.64
N ARG A 65 4.24 4.37 -8.35
CA ARG A 65 4.80 3.48 -9.38
C ARG A 65 3.71 2.74 -10.14
N TYR A 66 2.73 2.18 -9.42
CA TYR A 66 1.61 1.47 -10.02
C TYR A 66 0.80 2.39 -10.96
N LYS A 67 0.37 3.56 -10.47
CA LYS A 67 -0.36 4.55 -11.30
C LYS A 67 0.40 4.96 -12.57
N LEU A 68 1.73 5.09 -12.48
CA LEU A 68 2.57 5.40 -13.64
C LEU A 68 2.65 4.23 -14.63
N LYS A 69 2.72 2.98 -14.15
CA LYS A 69 2.70 1.77 -14.96
C LYS A 69 1.36 1.65 -15.71
N THR A 70 0.25 1.65 -14.98
CA THR A 70 -1.10 1.52 -15.55
C THR A 70 -1.41 2.64 -16.56
N SER A 71 -1.00 3.89 -16.28
CA SER A 71 -1.20 4.99 -17.24
C SER A 71 -0.42 4.81 -18.55
N ARG A 72 0.77 4.18 -18.51
CA ARG A 72 1.55 3.87 -19.72
C ARG A 72 0.92 2.72 -20.51
N GLU A 73 0.44 1.69 -19.83
CA GLU A 73 -0.23 0.55 -20.44
C GLU A 73 -1.54 0.96 -21.12
N LEU A 74 -2.37 1.77 -20.46
CA LEU A 74 -3.60 2.32 -21.04
C LEU A 74 -3.35 3.19 -22.28
N LYS A 75 -2.20 3.88 -22.35
CA LYS A 75 -1.83 4.70 -23.52
C LYS A 75 -1.20 3.88 -24.65
N GLY A 76 -0.63 2.73 -24.35
CA GLY A 76 0.13 1.91 -25.28
C GLY A 76 -0.57 0.65 -25.79
N SER A 77 -1.60 0.16 -25.09
CA SER A 77 -2.30 -1.08 -25.42
C SER A 77 -3.71 -0.84 -25.94
N GLY A 78 -4.01 -1.40 -27.11
CA GLY A 78 -5.36 -1.46 -27.70
C GLY A 78 -6.00 -2.84 -27.61
N THR A 79 -5.51 -3.75 -26.76
CA THR A 79 -6.02 -5.13 -26.69
C THR A 79 -5.85 -5.73 -25.30
N GLY A 80 -6.87 -6.48 -24.85
CA GLY A 80 -7.09 -6.90 -23.46
C GLY A 80 -5.86 -7.47 -22.75
N GLY A 81 -5.60 -6.93 -21.55
CA GLY A 81 -4.40 -7.17 -20.74
C GLY A 81 -4.35 -8.54 -20.08
N GLU A 82 -3.13 -8.93 -19.73
CA GLU A 82 -2.79 -10.09 -18.91
C GLU A 82 -3.52 -10.06 -17.55
N GLU A 83 -3.69 -11.23 -16.94
CA GLU A 83 -4.25 -11.36 -15.60
C GLU A 83 -3.34 -10.63 -14.59
N LEU A 84 -3.94 -9.80 -13.73
CA LEU A 84 -3.22 -9.04 -12.72
C LEU A 84 -2.53 -9.97 -11.73
N THR A 85 -1.27 -9.67 -11.40
CA THR A 85 -0.54 -10.37 -10.33
C THR A 85 -1.13 -10.06 -8.96
N GLU A 86 -0.85 -10.90 -7.95
CA GLU A 86 -1.28 -10.65 -6.57
C GLU A 86 -0.83 -9.28 -6.06
N TYR A 87 0.42 -8.90 -6.37
CA TYR A 87 0.95 -7.58 -6.02
C TYR A 87 0.11 -6.45 -6.63
N GLU A 88 -0.27 -6.56 -7.90
CA GLU A 88 -1.04 -5.54 -8.61
C GLU A 88 -2.46 -5.39 -8.06
N ILE A 89 -3.13 -6.52 -7.79
CA ILE A 89 -4.44 -6.54 -7.15
C ILE A 89 -4.38 -5.82 -5.80
N LEU A 90 -3.42 -6.20 -4.96
CA LEU A 90 -3.28 -5.63 -3.61
C LEU A 90 -2.96 -4.13 -3.63
N ILE A 91 -2.05 -3.67 -4.49
CA ILE A 91 -1.72 -2.24 -4.55
C ILE A 91 -2.87 -1.42 -5.14
N GLU A 92 -3.59 -1.95 -6.13
CA GLU A 92 -4.78 -1.30 -6.69
C GLU A 92 -5.87 -1.14 -5.63
N ASP A 93 -6.23 -2.22 -4.94
CA ASP A 93 -7.21 -2.21 -3.85
C ASP A 93 -6.84 -1.19 -2.77
N MET A 94 -5.57 -1.19 -2.32
CA MET A 94 -5.11 -0.24 -1.31
C MET A 94 -5.14 1.22 -1.80
N ILE A 95 -4.85 1.48 -3.08
CA ILE A 95 -4.98 2.82 -3.68
C ILE A 95 -6.44 3.26 -3.67
N VAL A 96 -7.35 2.40 -4.14
CA VAL A 96 -8.79 2.70 -4.22
C VAL A 96 -9.31 3.04 -2.82
N LEU A 97 -9.03 2.19 -1.83
CA LEU A 97 -9.43 2.43 -0.44
C LEU A 97 -8.85 3.73 0.13
N SER A 98 -7.58 4.03 -0.17
CA SER A 98 -6.95 5.29 0.25
C SER A 98 -7.69 6.50 -0.33
N GLU A 99 -7.97 6.49 -1.63
CA GLU A 99 -8.63 7.60 -2.31
C GLU A 99 -10.08 7.78 -1.85
N GLU A 100 -10.83 6.70 -1.65
CA GLU A 100 -12.20 6.76 -1.11
C GLU A 100 -12.21 7.35 0.30
N SER A 101 -11.25 6.95 1.13
CA SER A 101 -11.14 7.45 2.50
C SER A 101 -10.76 8.93 2.54
N ASP A 102 -9.89 9.37 1.63
CA ASP A 102 -9.46 10.76 1.54
C ASP A 102 -10.58 11.65 0.96
N LYS A 103 -11.39 11.18 -0.01
CA LYS A 103 -12.58 11.90 -0.50
C LYS A 103 -13.66 12.11 0.57
N LYS A 104 -13.85 11.13 1.47
CA LYS A 104 -14.78 11.25 2.61
C LYS A 104 -14.28 12.23 3.69
N ALA A 105 -12.99 12.59 3.62
CA ALA A 105 -12.33 13.43 4.62
C ALA A 105 -12.42 14.93 4.30
N GLU A 106 -12.65 15.29 3.04
CA GLU A 106 -12.92 16.64 2.51
C GLU A 106 -14.33 17.14 2.85
#